data_AF-A0A2G6PL46-F1
#
_entry.id   AF-A0A2G6PL46-F1
#
_cell.length_a   1.000
_cell.length_b   1.000
_cell.length_c   1.000
_cell.angle_alpha   90.00
_cell.angle_beta   90.00
_cell.angle_gamma   90.00
#
_symmetry.space_group_name_H-M   'P 1'
#
loop_
_entity.id
_entity.type
_entity.pdbx_description
1 polymer ?
#
loop_
_entity_poly.entity_id
_entity_poly.type
_entity_poly.pdbx_seq_one_letter_code
_entity_poly.pdbx_strand_id
1 'polypeptide(L)'
;MKNTKKAFTLVELIVVITILAILGTIAFISLQGYSSDARNSKRSTDLGSIISKMTIEITKGMSLLSFVKNSDNSLTSASIAGTGTTDQDYNAGAVNYLTLDMKESEFQDPAGKPYVIGVTTRAGAKYQLAATKETGGGAPVAVIKGNFIKRDTTQYTIDAVATNDTTVTLSDSSNSNKIKVGDYVKVGGTSVYNVTKVSDTGMIITLNPAIAGADNGNTSIELNAPDSDSLIGTQGSLGTAVNDGGTNLPYTIN
;
A
#
# COMPACT_ATOMS: atom_id res chain seq x y z
N MET A 1 34.29 11.97 67.60
CA MET A 1 33.45 12.92 66.83
C MET A 1 32.04 12.33 66.73
N LYS A 2 31.02 12.98 67.29
CA LYS A 2 29.62 12.49 67.26
C LYS A 2 28.99 12.84 65.92
N ASN A 3 28.57 11.84 65.16
CA ASN A 3 27.90 11.99 63.87
C ASN A 3 26.43 12.39 64.11
N THR A 4 26.11 13.68 64.03
CA THR A 4 24.74 14.20 64.06
C THR A 4 24.12 14.10 62.66
N LYS A 5 23.77 12.89 62.23
CA LYS A 5 23.00 12.73 60.98
C LYS A 5 21.59 13.25 61.22
N LYS A 6 21.23 14.36 60.57
CA LYS A 6 19.85 14.85 60.52
C LYS A 6 19.02 13.84 59.73
N ALA A 7 18.08 13.19 60.40
CA ALA A 7 17.09 12.34 59.76
C ALA A 7 15.94 13.20 59.25
N PHE A 8 15.36 12.83 58.11
CA PHE A 8 14.15 13.46 57.60
C PHE A 8 13.00 13.23 58.58
N THR A 9 12.14 14.23 58.71
CA THR A 9 10.87 14.08 59.43
C THR A 9 9.93 13.18 58.64
N LEU A 10 9.00 12.51 59.35
CA LEU A 10 8.01 11.64 58.72
C LEU A 10 7.19 12.37 57.65
N VAL A 11 6.88 13.65 57.91
CA VAL A 11 6.13 14.52 56.98
C VAL A 11 6.95 14.83 55.72
N GLU A 12 8.26 15.09 55.84
CA GLU A 12 9.10 15.33 54.66
C GLU A 12 9.21 14.07 53.78
N LEU A 13 9.28 12.89 54.40
CA LEU A 13 9.35 11.63 53.66
C LEU A 13 8.05 11.37 52.88
N ILE A 14 6.88 11.57 53.50
CA ILE A 14 5.60 11.28 52.85
C ILE A 14 5.33 12.22 51.67
N VAL A 15 5.71 13.50 51.77
CA VAL A 15 5.57 14.46 50.66
C VAL A 15 6.41 14.01 49.46
N VAL A 16 7.66 13.60 49.67
CA VAL A 16 8.54 13.17 48.57
C VAL A 16 7.99 11.95 47.84
N ILE A 17 7.55 10.92 48.57
CA ILE A 17 7.01 9.71 47.91
C ILE A 17 5.71 10.01 47.17
N THR A 18 4.88 10.95 47.65
CA THR A 18 3.66 11.33 46.94
C THR A 18 3.96 12.08 45.64
N ILE A 19 4.95 12.98 45.63
CA ILE A 19 5.39 13.66 44.40
C ILE A 19 5.97 12.65 43.42
N LEU A 20 6.83 11.72 43.89
CA LEU A 20 7.40 10.67 43.04
C LEU A 20 6.32 9.72 42.50
N ALA A 21 5.28 9.41 43.28
CA ALA A 21 4.16 8.62 42.81
C ALA A 21 3.41 9.33 41.67
N ILE A 22 3.08 10.62 41.82
CA ILE A 22 2.40 11.41 40.78
C ILE A 22 3.28 11.51 39.53
N LEU A 23 4.55 11.90 39.67
CA LEU A 23 5.48 12.00 38.54
C LEU A 23 5.69 10.65 37.85
N GLY A 24 5.78 9.57 38.63
CA GLY A 24 5.90 8.21 38.12
C GLY A 24 4.70 7.81 37.26
N THR A 25 3.47 8.12 37.69
CA THR A 25 2.27 7.80 36.90
C THR A 25 2.23 8.54 35.57
N ILE A 26 2.55 9.84 35.55
CA ILE A 26 2.55 10.65 34.32
C ILE A 26 3.69 10.21 33.38
N ALA A 27 4.87 9.93 33.94
CA ALA A 27 6.02 9.42 33.18
C ALA A 27 5.71 8.05 32.55
N PHE A 28 5.03 7.17 33.27
CA PHE A 28 4.65 5.84 32.78
C PHE A 28 3.65 5.89 31.62
N ILE A 29 2.65 6.79 31.69
CA ILE A 29 1.70 7.01 30.58
C ILE A 29 2.45 7.56 29.35
N SER A 30 3.35 8.53 29.55
CA SER A 30 4.11 9.13 28.46
C SER A 30 5.07 8.15 27.77
N LEU A 31 5.71 7.26 28.55
CA LEU A 31 6.67 6.28 28.02
C LEU A 31 6.02 5.23 27.09
N GLN A 32 4.74 4.89 27.33
CA GLN A 32 3.99 3.96 26.47
C GLN A 32 3.78 4.52 25.05
N GLY A 33 3.49 5.81 24.93
CA GLY A 33 3.35 6.50 23.63
C GLY A 33 4.66 6.51 22.84
N TYR A 34 5.76 6.92 23.48
CA TYR A 34 7.09 6.95 22.84
C TYR A 34 7.57 5.57 22.38
N SER A 35 7.19 4.51 23.12
CA SER A 35 7.54 3.13 22.74
C SER A 35 6.83 2.71 21.45
N SER A 36 5.57 3.11 21.27
CA SER A 36 4.80 2.81 20.05
C SER A 36 5.34 3.56 18.83
N ASP A 37 5.69 4.84 19.02
CA ASP A 37 6.27 5.66 17.94
C ASP A 37 7.63 5.15 17.50
N ALA A 38 8.50 4.76 18.44
CA ALA A 38 9.80 4.14 18.12
C ALA A 38 9.63 2.83 17.33
N ARG A 39 8.67 1.99 17.73
CA ARG A 39 8.32 0.74 17.03
C ARG A 39 7.80 1.01 15.62
N ASN A 40 6.89 1.98 15.47
CA ASN A 40 6.37 2.40 14.17
C ASN A 40 7.46 3.00 13.27
N SER A 41 8.40 3.76 13.83
CA SER A 41 9.56 4.27 13.11
C SER A 41 10.43 3.12 12.60
N LYS A 42 10.68 2.08 13.42
CA LYS A 42 11.39 0.87 12.97
C LYS A 42 10.66 0.21 11.79
N ARG A 43 9.34 -0.01 11.88
CA ARG A 43 8.54 -0.57 10.78
C ARG A 43 8.71 0.24 9.49
N SER A 44 8.61 1.56 9.58
CA SER A 44 8.76 2.46 8.42
C SER A 44 10.15 2.36 7.76
N THR A 45 11.21 2.29 8.59
CA THR A 45 12.60 2.14 8.14
C THR A 45 12.87 0.76 7.53
N ASP A 46 12.37 -0.30 8.14
CA ASP A 46 12.52 -1.66 7.64
C ASP A 46 11.85 -1.80 6.27
N LEU A 47 10.61 -1.33 6.11
CA LEU A 47 9.91 -1.31 4.82
C LEU A 47 10.70 -0.56 3.73
N GLY A 48 11.30 0.59 4.06
CA GLY A 48 12.13 1.35 3.13
C GLY A 48 13.41 0.62 2.73
N SER A 49 14.01 -0.11 3.68
CA SER A 49 15.22 -0.90 3.45
C SER A 49 14.95 -2.11 2.55
N ILE A 50 13.82 -2.80 2.78
CA ILE A 50 13.38 -3.92 1.93
C ILE A 50 13.10 -3.43 0.50
N ILE A 51 12.40 -2.31 0.35
CA ILE A 51 12.14 -1.69 -0.97
C ILE A 51 13.45 -1.37 -1.71
N SER A 52 14.42 -0.79 -1.01
CA SER A 52 15.73 -0.44 -1.58
C SER A 52 16.46 -1.69 -2.06
N LYS A 53 16.49 -2.74 -1.24
CA LYS A 53 17.12 -4.03 -1.58
C LYS A 53 16.42 -4.70 -2.76
N MET A 54 15.10 -4.77 -2.74
CA MET A 54 14.31 -5.31 -3.84
C MET A 54 14.60 -4.57 -5.15
N THR A 55 14.70 -3.24 -5.13
CA THR A 55 15.03 -2.44 -6.34
C THR A 55 16.40 -2.80 -6.92
N ILE A 56 17.40 -3.01 -6.06
CA ILE A 56 18.74 -3.46 -6.45
C ILE A 56 18.67 -4.86 -7.08
N GLU A 57 17.95 -5.79 -6.45
CA GLU A 57 17.83 -7.16 -6.91
C GLU A 57 17.04 -7.29 -8.24
N ILE A 58 16.00 -6.48 -8.44
CA ILE A 58 15.30 -6.39 -9.73
C ILE A 58 16.25 -5.91 -10.83
N THR A 59 17.13 -4.95 -10.51
CA THR A 59 18.11 -4.43 -11.48
C THR A 59 19.15 -5.50 -11.86
N LYS A 60 19.43 -6.45 -10.96
CA LYS A 60 20.24 -7.63 -11.25
C LYS A 60 19.50 -8.74 -12.02
N GLY A 61 18.22 -8.53 -12.34
CA GLY A 61 17.41 -9.45 -13.14
C GLY A 61 16.61 -10.48 -12.32
N MET A 62 16.49 -10.32 -11.00
CA MET A 62 15.61 -11.19 -10.22
C MET A 62 14.13 -10.92 -10.52
N SER A 63 13.35 -12.00 -10.55
CA SER A 63 11.90 -11.91 -10.75
C SER A 63 11.22 -11.33 -9.51
N LEU A 64 10.24 -10.46 -9.72
CA LEU A 64 9.48 -9.86 -8.61
C LEU A 64 8.78 -10.92 -7.74
N LEU A 65 8.35 -12.03 -8.36
CA LEU A 65 7.64 -13.11 -7.68
C LEU A 65 8.53 -13.87 -6.69
N SER A 66 9.86 -13.89 -6.86
CA SER A 66 10.74 -14.61 -5.94
C SER A 66 10.84 -13.93 -4.56
N PHE A 67 10.48 -12.65 -4.46
CA PHE A 67 10.50 -11.90 -3.21
C PHE A 67 9.34 -12.24 -2.28
N VAL A 68 8.40 -13.07 -2.73
CA VAL A 68 7.29 -13.60 -1.94
C VAL A 68 7.67 -15.01 -1.45
N LYS A 69 7.65 -15.23 -0.12
CA LYS A 69 8.04 -16.51 0.51
C LYS A 69 6.92 -17.54 0.44
N ASN A 70 5.68 -17.10 0.60
CA ASN A 70 4.45 -17.88 0.66
C ASN A 70 3.28 -17.07 0.09
N SER A 71 2.13 -17.69 -0.14
CA SER A 71 0.96 -17.05 -0.78
C SER A 71 -0.20 -16.76 0.19
N ASP A 72 0.09 -16.68 1.49
CA ASP A 72 -0.93 -16.62 2.56
C ASP A 72 -1.73 -15.31 2.58
N ASN A 73 -1.31 -14.30 1.81
CA ASN A 73 -1.98 -13.01 1.68
C ASN A 73 -2.38 -12.69 0.24
N SER A 74 -2.35 -13.68 -0.67
CA SER A 74 -2.85 -13.51 -2.02
C SER A 74 -4.37 -13.31 -2.00
N LEU A 75 -4.85 -12.30 -2.72
CA LEU A 75 -6.29 -12.09 -2.92
C LEU A 75 -6.88 -13.24 -3.74
N THR A 76 -8.05 -13.74 -3.35
CA THR A 76 -8.72 -14.86 -4.06
C THR A 76 -9.24 -14.49 -5.45
N SER A 77 -9.43 -13.20 -5.72
CA SER A 77 -9.96 -12.69 -6.98
C SER A 77 -9.34 -11.34 -7.32
N ALA A 78 -8.00 -11.30 -7.36
CA ALA A 78 -7.31 -10.06 -7.72
C ALA A 78 -7.57 -9.71 -9.20
N SER A 79 -7.93 -8.46 -9.45
CA SER A 79 -7.98 -7.85 -10.77
C SER A 79 -6.81 -6.87 -10.87
N ILE A 80 -5.93 -7.08 -11.84
CA ILE A 80 -4.75 -6.22 -12.07
C ILE A 80 -4.70 -5.89 -13.55
N ALA A 81 -4.59 -4.60 -13.86
CA ALA A 81 -4.71 -4.11 -15.24
C ALA A 81 -6.01 -4.59 -15.91
N GLY A 82 -7.10 -4.69 -15.15
CA GLY A 82 -8.45 -5.03 -15.65
C GLY A 82 -8.64 -6.47 -16.08
N THR A 83 -7.76 -7.37 -15.64
CA THR A 83 -7.90 -8.80 -15.89
C THR A 83 -7.63 -9.57 -14.59
N GLY A 84 -8.37 -10.65 -14.39
CA GLY A 84 -8.12 -11.59 -13.28
C GLY A 84 -6.69 -12.14 -13.35
N THR A 85 -6.03 -12.22 -12.19
CA THR A 85 -4.64 -12.65 -12.09
C THR A 85 -4.50 -14.17 -12.00
N THR A 86 -3.26 -14.64 -12.17
CA THR A 86 -2.86 -16.03 -11.92
C THR A 86 -1.65 -16.07 -10.99
N ASP A 87 -1.37 -17.23 -10.39
CA ASP A 87 -0.19 -17.39 -9.52
C ASP A 87 1.17 -17.14 -10.22
N GLN A 88 1.16 -17.06 -11.56
CA GLN A 88 2.36 -16.80 -12.38
C GLN A 88 2.63 -15.30 -12.58
N ASP A 89 1.63 -14.45 -12.38
CA ASP A 89 1.73 -13.00 -12.62
C ASP A 89 1.44 -12.14 -11.39
N TYR A 90 0.99 -12.77 -10.31
CA TYR A 90 0.63 -12.14 -9.06
C TYR A 90 0.88 -13.10 -7.89
N ASN A 91 1.44 -12.58 -6.79
CA ASN A 91 1.53 -13.31 -5.54
C ASN A 91 1.63 -12.34 -4.36
N ALA A 92 1.11 -12.70 -3.19
CA ALA A 92 1.28 -11.94 -1.97
C ALA A 92 1.40 -12.81 -0.71
N GLY A 93 2.29 -12.40 0.20
CA GLY A 93 2.57 -13.09 1.46
C GLY A 93 3.79 -12.52 2.16
N ALA A 94 4.44 -13.29 3.01
CA ALA A 94 5.64 -12.84 3.73
C ALA A 94 6.80 -12.55 2.78
N VAL A 95 7.61 -11.55 3.12
CA VAL A 95 8.84 -11.23 2.38
C VAL A 95 9.84 -12.39 2.44
N ASN A 96 10.42 -12.73 1.28
CA ASN A 96 11.47 -13.74 1.16
C ASN A 96 12.86 -13.12 1.38
N TYR A 97 13.23 -12.96 2.65
CA TYR A 97 14.51 -12.35 3.03
C TYR A 97 15.74 -13.10 2.51
N LEU A 98 15.63 -14.43 2.32
CA LEU A 98 16.72 -15.23 1.75
C LEU A 98 17.04 -14.80 0.31
N THR A 99 16.02 -14.52 -0.51
CA THR A 99 16.23 -14.03 -1.87
C THR A 99 16.74 -12.59 -1.93
N LEU A 100 16.49 -11.80 -0.89
CA LEU A 100 16.96 -10.42 -0.81
C LEU A 100 18.36 -10.29 -0.18
N ASP A 101 18.99 -11.41 0.19
CA ASP A 101 20.24 -11.44 0.96
C ASP A 101 20.13 -10.60 2.25
N MET A 102 19.00 -10.76 2.94
CA MET A 102 18.66 -10.07 4.18
C MET A 102 18.46 -11.09 5.30
N LYS A 103 18.84 -10.72 6.51
CA LYS A 103 18.67 -11.58 7.68
C LYS A 103 17.28 -11.40 8.27
N GLU A 104 16.43 -12.43 8.17
CA GLU A 104 15.03 -12.39 8.61
C GLU A 104 14.86 -11.89 10.06
N SER A 105 15.76 -12.27 10.98
CA SER A 105 15.70 -11.83 12.39
C SER A 105 15.96 -10.33 12.62
N GLU A 106 16.50 -9.59 11.65
CA GLU A 106 16.68 -8.14 11.74
C GLU A 106 15.48 -7.37 11.16
N PHE A 107 14.66 -8.06 10.35
CA PHE A 107 13.53 -7.52 9.59
C PHE A 107 12.20 -8.15 10.02
N GLN A 108 12.01 -8.28 11.32
CA GLN A 108 10.71 -8.55 11.90
C GLN A 108 10.13 -7.28 12.48
N ASP A 109 8.80 -7.18 12.44
CA ASP A 109 8.14 -6.16 13.21
C ASP A 109 8.44 -6.34 14.70
N PRO A 110 8.26 -5.31 15.53
CA PRO A 110 8.49 -5.41 16.97
C PRO A 110 7.67 -6.48 17.72
N ALA A 111 6.67 -7.10 17.08
CA ALA A 111 5.90 -8.23 17.60
C ALA A 111 6.37 -9.59 17.02
N GLY A 112 7.50 -9.62 16.31
CA GLY A 112 8.09 -10.83 15.71
C GLY A 112 7.41 -11.30 14.42
N LYS A 113 6.52 -10.50 13.83
CA LYS A 113 5.81 -10.83 12.60
C LYS A 113 6.63 -10.41 11.36
N PRO A 114 6.66 -11.22 10.30
CA PRO A 114 7.29 -10.82 9.05
C PRO A 114 6.46 -9.73 8.36
N TYR A 115 7.14 -8.82 7.65
CA TYR A 115 6.47 -7.91 6.73
C TYR A 115 5.83 -8.69 5.57
N VAL A 116 4.71 -8.17 5.07
CA VAL A 116 3.96 -8.78 3.96
C VAL A 116 4.23 -7.98 2.70
N ILE A 117 4.34 -8.65 1.57
CA ILE A 117 4.57 -8.08 0.26
C ILE A 117 3.58 -8.68 -0.73
N GLY A 118 3.02 -7.85 -1.61
CA GLY A 118 2.26 -8.25 -2.79
C GLY A 118 2.98 -7.74 -4.03
N VAL A 119 3.12 -8.59 -5.05
CA VAL A 119 3.87 -8.29 -6.27
C VAL A 119 3.06 -8.72 -7.50
N THR A 120 3.26 -8.01 -8.61
CA THR A 120 2.71 -8.40 -9.91
C THR A 120 3.62 -8.01 -11.06
N THR A 121 3.70 -8.88 -12.07
CA THR A 121 4.37 -8.59 -13.34
C THR A 121 3.41 -8.01 -14.38
N ARG A 122 2.10 -8.18 -14.19
CA ARG A 122 1.07 -7.81 -15.17
C ARG A 122 0.93 -6.30 -15.39
N ALA A 123 1.07 -5.51 -14.33
CA ALA A 123 1.00 -4.04 -14.41
C ALA A 123 2.38 -3.36 -14.56
N GLY A 124 3.40 -4.08 -15.02
CA GLY A 124 4.77 -3.57 -15.13
C GLY A 124 5.46 -3.49 -13.77
N ALA A 125 5.95 -4.66 -13.30
CA ALA A 125 6.71 -4.85 -12.07
C ALA A 125 6.23 -3.97 -10.89
N LYS A 126 4.97 -4.17 -10.48
CA LYS A 126 4.36 -3.41 -9.38
C LYS A 126 4.39 -4.22 -8.10
N TYR A 127 4.54 -3.53 -6.98
CA TYR A 127 4.58 -4.14 -5.67
C TYR A 127 4.00 -3.22 -4.59
N GLN A 128 3.65 -3.84 -3.47
CA GLN A 128 3.30 -3.20 -2.21
C GLN A 128 3.90 -4.01 -1.07
N LEU A 129 4.35 -3.35 -0.03
CA LEU A 129 4.71 -3.94 1.24
C LEU A 129 3.81 -3.37 2.32
N ALA A 130 3.38 -4.23 3.24
CA ALA A 130 2.52 -3.87 4.34
C ALA A 130 3.10 -4.28 5.69
N ALA A 131 2.82 -3.45 6.70
CA ALA A 131 3.04 -3.74 8.10
C ALA A 131 1.81 -3.30 8.92
N THR A 132 1.73 -3.77 10.15
CA THR A 132 0.71 -3.29 11.10
C THR A 132 1.30 -2.19 11.98
N LYS A 133 0.75 -0.99 11.89
CA LYS A 133 1.11 0.18 12.69
C LYS A 133 0.25 0.22 13.95
N GLU A 134 0.91 0.46 15.08
CA GLU A 134 0.22 0.69 16.35
C GLU A 134 -0.29 2.12 16.41
N THR A 135 -1.48 2.30 16.98
CA THR A 135 -2.00 3.62 17.35
C THR A 135 -2.00 3.68 18.88
N GLY A 136 -1.41 4.71 19.48
CA GLY A 136 -1.17 4.83 20.93
C GLY A 136 -2.44 4.94 21.77
N GLY A 137 -3.25 3.87 21.79
CA GLY A 137 -4.56 3.76 22.44
C GLY A 137 -5.71 3.37 21.51
N GLY A 138 -5.49 3.21 20.20
CA GLY A 138 -6.53 2.90 19.21
C GLY A 138 -6.40 1.50 18.61
N ALA A 139 -7.31 1.18 17.69
CA ALA A 139 -7.15 -0.02 16.86
C ALA A 139 -5.91 0.15 15.96
N PRO A 140 -5.07 -0.89 15.84
CA PRO A 140 -3.94 -0.89 14.94
C PRO A 140 -4.42 -0.79 13.49
N VAL A 141 -3.61 -0.16 12.65
CA VAL A 141 -3.93 0.10 11.25
C VAL A 141 -2.84 -0.47 10.34
N ALA A 142 -3.19 -0.85 9.12
CA ALA A 142 -2.18 -1.21 8.14
C ALA A 142 -1.41 0.03 7.67
N VAL A 143 -0.13 -0.14 7.39
CA VAL A 143 0.68 0.82 6.64
C VAL A 143 1.18 0.14 5.38
N ILE A 144 0.98 0.78 4.22
CA ILE A 144 1.40 0.23 2.92
C ILE A 144 2.42 1.17 2.28
N LYS A 145 3.49 0.59 1.73
CA LYS A 145 4.46 1.30 0.88
C LYS A 145 4.66 0.54 -0.42
N GLY A 146 4.77 1.23 -1.55
CA GLY A 146 4.98 0.56 -2.83
C GLY A 146 4.77 1.47 -4.02
N ASN A 147 4.79 0.88 -5.21
CA ASN A 147 4.60 1.57 -6.48
C ASN A 147 3.34 1.11 -7.23
N PHE A 148 2.56 0.19 -6.67
CA PHE A 148 1.25 -0.17 -7.21
C PHE A 148 0.26 0.98 -6.99
N ILE A 149 -0.40 1.37 -8.06
CA ILE A 149 -1.47 2.37 -8.06
C ILE A 149 -2.65 1.70 -8.75
N LYS A 150 -3.75 1.54 -8.01
CA LYS A 150 -4.97 0.91 -8.55
C LYS A 150 -5.58 1.76 -9.68
N ARG A 151 -6.19 1.08 -10.63
CA ARG A 151 -7.08 1.67 -11.64
C ARG A 151 -8.49 1.70 -11.04
N ASP A 152 -8.92 2.87 -10.60
CA ASP A 152 -10.21 3.03 -9.91
C ASP A 152 -11.37 3.20 -10.90
N THR A 153 -12.56 2.84 -10.44
CA THR A 153 -13.87 2.86 -11.10
C THR A 153 -14.38 4.26 -11.49
N THR A 154 -13.69 5.33 -11.10
CA THR A 154 -14.08 6.70 -11.49
C THR A 154 -13.94 6.88 -12.99
N GLN A 155 -15.02 7.36 -13.62
CA GLN A 155 -15.01 7.86 -14.99
C GLN A 155 -13.87 8.86 -15.17
N TYR A 156 -13.00 8.61 -16.15
CA TYR A 156 -11.92 9.55 -16.47
C TYR A 156 -12.41 10.55 -17.51
N THR A 157 -12.26 11.83 -17.22
CA THR A 157 -12.59 12.90 -18.17
C THR A 157 -11.57 12.92 -19.29
N ILE A 158 -12.05 13.06 -20.52
CA ILE A 158 -11.21 13.21 -21.71
C ILE A 158 -11.43 14.59 -22.32
N ASP A 159 -10.44 15.07 -23.06
CA ASP A 159 -10.60 16.28 -23.84
C ASP A 159 -11.68 16.08 -24.89
N ALA A 160 -12.33 17.17 -25.31
CA ALA A 160 -13.36 17.11 -26.35
C ALA A 160 -12.83 16.38 -27.59
N VAL A 161 -13.59 15.39 -28.06
CA VAL A 161 -13.19 14.54 -29.19
C VAL A 161 -14.05 14.85 -30.41
N ALA A 162 -13.43 15.02 -31.58
CA ALA A 162 -14.13 15.29 -32.81
C ALA A 162 -14.70 14.01 -33.44
N THR A 163 -15.69 14.16 -34.33
CA THR A 163 -16.23 13.04 -35.10
C THR A 163 -15.16 12.46 -36.03
N ASN A 164 -15.10 11.14 -36.11
CA ASN A 164 -14.11 10.33 -36.83
C ASN A 164 -12.69 10.36 -36.25
N ASP A 165 -12.49 10.93 -35.06
CA ASP A 165 -11.21 10.81 -34.37
C ASP A 165 -10.98 9.36 -33.93
N THR A 166 -9.74 8.93 -34.13
CA THR A 166 -9.21 7.66 -33.64
C THR A 166 -8.27 7.86 -32.46
N THR A 167 -8.00 9.11 -32.07
CA THR A 167 -7.09 9.45 -30.99
C THR A 167 -7.75 10.37 -30.00
N VAL A 168 -7.56 10.10 -28.72
CA VAL A 168 -8.10 10.88 -27.61
C VAL A 168 -6.98 11.25 -26.67
N THR A 169 -6.98 12.50 -26.22
CA THR A 169 -6.07 12.99 -25.18
C THR A 169 -6.80 13.03 -23.84
N LEU A 170 -6.16 12.53 -22.79
CA LEU A 170 -6.66 12.65 -21.42
C LEU A 170 -6.48 14.10 -20.93
N SER A 171 -7.50 14.67 -20.29
CA SER A 171 -7.43 16.04 -19.75
C SER A 171 -6.58 16.16 -18.49
N ASP A 172 -6.33 15.05 -17.79
CA ASP A 172 -5.63 15.00 -16.51
C ASP A 172 -4.46 14.02 -16.55
N SER A 173 -3.26 14.55 -16.35
CA SER A 173 -2.01 13.80 -16.35
C SER A 173 -1.87 12.81 -15.20
N SER A 174 -2.66 12.97 -14.13
CA SER A 174 -2.74 12.00 -13.03
C SER A 174 -3.29 10.64 -13.47
N ASN A 175 -3.95 10.58 -14.63
CA ASN A 175 -4.59 9.38 -15.16
C ASN A 175 -3.80 8.66 -16.25
N SER A 176 -2.67 9.23 -16.68
CA SER A 176 -1.76 8.66 -17.69
C SER A 176 -1.46 7.16 -17.48
N ASN A 177 -1.22 6.75 -16.24
CA ASN A 177 -0.85 5.36 -15.93
C ASN A 177 -2.03 4.40 -15.73
N LYS A 178 -3.26 4.91 -15.74
CA LYS A 178 -4.46 4.15 -15.35
C LYS A 178 -5.17 3.50 -16.53
N ILE A 179 -5.03 4.03 -17.74
CA ILE A 179 -5.65 3.46 -18.95
C ILE A 179 -4.73 2.43 -19.60
N LYS A 180 -5.30 1.31 -20.05
CA LYS A 180 -4.61 0.21 -20.72
C LYS A 180 -5.34 -0.19 -22.00
N VAL A 181 -4.60 -0.88 -22.88
CA VAL A 181 -5.18 -1.51 -24.07
C VAL A 181 -6.23 -2.53 -23.61
N GLY A 182 -7.42 -2.47 -24.20
CA GLY A 182 -8.58 -3.27 -23.81
C GLY A 182 -9.58 -2.57 -22.88
N ASP A 183 -9.27 -1.38 -22.35
CA ASP A 183 -10.28 -0.52 -21.72
C ASP A 183 -11.21 0.11 -22.77
N TYR A 184 -12.30 0.73 -22.33
CA TYR A 184 -13.30 1.31 -23.23
C TYR A 184 -13.56 2.79 -22.99
N VAL A 185 -13.80 3.53 -24.06
CA VAL A 185 -14.29 4.91 -24.00
C VAL A 185 -15.79 4.91 -24.25
N LYS A 186 -16.56 5.58 -23.40
CA LYS A 186 -17.99 5.81 -23.58
C LYS A 186 -18.26 7.25 -23.99
N VAL A 187 -18.86 7.42 -25.16
CA VAL A 187 -19.32 8.72 -25.69
C VAL A 187 -20.85 8.78 -25.55
N GLY A 188 -21.38 9.87 -24.97
CA GLY A 188 -22.82 10.01 -24.74
C GLY A 188 -23.46 8.92 -23.87
N GLY A 189 -22.68 8.25 -23.01
CA GLY A 189 -23.14 7.23 -22.06
C GLY A 189 -23.57 5.87 -22.66
N THR A 190 -23.43 5.64 -23.97
CA THR A 190 -23.89 4.38 -24.60
C THR A 190 -22.92 3.81 -25.64
N SER A 191 -22.20 4.65 -26.40
CA SER A 191 -21.30 4.16 -27.46
C SER A 191 -19.95 3.76 -26.89
N VAL A 192 -19.58 2.48 -27.04
CA VAL A 192 -18.35 1.88 -26.51
C VAL A 192 -17.28 1.78 -27.60
N TYR A 193 -16.11 2.37 -27.37
CA TYR A 193 -14.97 2.34 -28.27
C TYR A 193 -13.75 1.70 -27.59
N ASN A 194 -13.12 0.73 -28.25
CA ASN A 194 -12.02 -0.03 -27.64
C ASN A 194 -10.70 0.73 -27.71
N VAL A 195 -9.97 0.80 -26.60
CA VAL A 195 -8.60 1.28 -26.59
C VAL A 195 -7.67 0.21 -27.19
N THR A 196 -7.10 0.52 -28.35
CA THR A 196 -6.19 -0.37 -29.09
C THR A 196 -4.72 -0.04 -28.90
N LYS A 197 -4.43 1.21 -28.52
CA LYS A 197 -3.07 1.66 -28.18
C LYS A 197 -3.13 2.72 -27.11
N VAL A 198 -2.11 2.73 -26.25
CA VAL A 198 -1.85 3.79 -25.29
C VAL A 198 -0.43 4.29 -25.56
N SER A 199 -0.24 5.60 -25.66
CA SER A 199 1.07 6.22 -25.83
C SER A 199 1.99 5.93 -24.64
N ASP A 200 3.30 6.07 -24.82
CA ASP A 200 4.29 5.87 -23.75
C ASP A 200 4.08 6.81 -22.55
N THR A 201 3.56 8.01 -22.80
CA THR A 201 3.20 8.98 -21.76
C THR A 201 1.86 8.65 -21.08
N GLY A 202 1.10 7.68 -21.58
CA GLY A 202 -0.22 7.34 -21.08
C GLY A 202 -1.33 8.35 -21.41
N MET A 203 -0.99 9.47 -22.05
CA MET A 203 -1.89 10.61 -22.24
C MET A 203 -2.71 10.53 -23.52
N ILE A 204 -2.24 9.80 -24.52
CA ILE A 204 -2.92 9.64 -25.80
C ILE A 204 -3.33 8.18 -25.94
N ILE A 205 -4.60 7.95 -26.21
CA ILE A 205 -5.16 6.63 -26.49
C ILE A 205 -5.68 6.56 -27.92
N THR A 206 -5.51 5.41 -28.57
CA THR A 206 -6.03 5.15 -29.91
C THR A 206 -7.23 4.21 -29.82
N LEU A 207 -8.31 4.57 -30.49
CA LEU A 207 -9.59 3.87 -30.46
C LEU A 207 -9.86 3.10 -31.75
N ASN A 208 -10.60 1.99 -31.62
CA ASN A 208 -11.18 1.28 -32.75
C ASN A 208 -12.59 0.75 -32.37
N PRO A 209 -13.65 1.13 -33.11
CA PRO A 209 -13.67 2.02 -34.27
C PRO A 209 -13.41 3.50 -33.92
N ALA A 210 -13.31 4.36 -34.95
CA ALA A 210 -13.28 5.81 -34.77
C ALA A 210 -14.58 6.32 -34.12
N ILE A 211 -14.51 7.41 -33.36
CA ILE A 211 -15.68 7.98 -32.69
C ILE A 211 -16.70 8.46 -33.72
N ALA A 212 -17.94 7.97 -33.61
CA ALA A 212 -18.96 8.14 -34.65
C ALA A 212 -19.84 9.40 -34.46
N GLY A 213 -19.70 10.11 -33.34
CA GLY A 213 -20.45 11.34 -33.06
C GLY A 213 -19.62 12.31 -32.21
N ALA A 214 -19.69 13.61 -32.50
CA ALA A 214 -19.10 14.65 -31.66
C ALA A 214 -19.81 14.68 -30.30
N ASP A 215 -19.03 14.80 -29.23
CA ASP A 215 -19.59 15.02 -27.89
C ASP A 215 -19.33 16.45 -27.43
N ASN A 216 -20.39 17.13 -27.01
CA ASN A 216 -20.32 18.47 -26.42
C ASN A 216 -19.91 18.39 -24.93
N GLY A 217 -18.82 17.68 -24.63
CA GLY A 217 -18.26 17.59 -23.28
C GLY A 217 -18.80 16.50 -22.36
N ASN A 218 -19.49 15.47 -22.89
CA ASN A 218 -20.02 14.34 -22.10
C ASN A 218 -19.32 12.99 -22.38
N THR A 219 -18.07 13.05 -22.82
CA THR A 219 -17.23 11.87 -23.04
C THR A 219 -16.50 11.45 -21.77
N SER A 220 -16.60 10.17 -21.42
CA SER A 220 -15.87 9.59 -20.27
C SER A 220 -15.23 8.26 -20.65
N ILE A 221 -14.12 7.92 -20.00
CA ILE A 221 -13.54 6.57 -20.07
C ILE A 221 -14.13 5.72 -18.96
N GLU A 222 -14.57 4.52 -19.31
CA GLU A 222 -14.96 3.49 -18.35
C GLU A 222 -13.97 2.34 -18.44
N LEU A 223 -13.39 1.96 -17.30
CA LEU A 223 -12.51 0.79 -17.26
C LEU A 223 -13.33 -0.46 -17.55
N ASN A 224 -12.79 -1.38 -18.34
CA ASN A 224 -13.42 -2.69 -18.58
C ASN A 224 -13.59 -3.46 -17.26
N ALA A 225 -12.56 -3.44 -16.42
CA ALA A 225 -12.64 -3.86 -15.04
C ALA A 225 -11.71 -2.99 -14.17
N PRO A 226 -12.18 -2.50 -13.00
CA PRO A 226 -11.31 -1.84 -12.05
C PRO A 226 -10.29 -2.83 -11.48
N ASP A 227 -9.17 -2.30 -11.01
CA ASP A 227 -8.18 -3.11 -10.30
C ASP A 227 -8.62 -3.31 -8.84
N SER A 228 -8.12 -4.36 -8.22
CA SER A 228 -8.24 -4.55 -6.77
C SER A 228 -7.61 -3.37 -6.02
N ASP A 229 -8.19 -3.03 -4.86
CA ASP A 229 -7.74 -1.89 -4.06
C ASP A 229 -6.28 -1.98 -3.61
N SER A 230 -5.76 -3.20 -3.52
CA SER A 230 -4.41 -3.53 -3.09
C SER A 230 -3.95 -4.83 -3.74
N LEU A 231 -2.65 -5.07 -3.71
CA LEU A 231 -2.03 -6.35 -4.02
C LEU A 231 -2.02 -7.30 -2.83
N ILE A 232 -2.41 -6.85 -1.63
CA ILE A 232 -2.31 -7.63 -0.40
C ILE A 232 -3.71 -7.88 0.15
N GLY A 233 -4.03 -9.15 0.37
CA GLY A 233 -5.23 -9.61 1.05
C GLY A 233 -5.08 -9.62 2.58
N THR A 234 -6.19 -9.41 3.27
CA THR A 234 -6.27 -9.43 4.73
C THR A 234 -6.12 -10.87 5.22
N GLN A 235 -5.22 -11.12 6.16
CA GLN A 235 -5.04 -12.47 6.69
C GLN A 235 -6.35 -12.98 7.30
N GLY A 236 -6.80 -14.17 6.87
CA GLY A 236 -8.07 -14.76 7.30
C GLY A 236 -9.32 -14.27 6.55
N SER A 237 -9.22 -13.24 5.72
CA SER A 237 -10.29 -12.77 4.83
C SER A 237 -9.71 -12.31 3.48
N LEU A 238 -9.26 -13.28 2.68
CA LEU A 238 -8.54 -13.05 1.42
C LEU A 238 -9.41 -12.48 0.29
N GLY A 239 -10.71 -12.29 0.51
CA GLY A 239 -11.58 -11.48 -0.36
C GLY A 239 -11.48 -9.98 -0.09
N THR A 240 -10.80 -9.58 0.99
CA THR A 240 -10.72 -8.18 1.44
C THR A 240 -9.29 -7.66 1.30
N ALA A 241 -9.12 -6.58 0.54
CA ALA A 241 -7.84 -5.90 0.38
C ALA A 241 -7.39 -5.14 1.64
N VAL A 242 -6.09 -5.16 1.90
CA VAL A 242 -5.42 -4.34 2.90
C VAL A 242 -5.27 -2.93 2.33
N ASN A 243 -5.74 -1.92 3.08
CA ASN A 243 -5.70 -0.51 2.68
C ASN A 243 -4.78 0.28 3.61
N ASP A 244 -4.05 1.26 3.06
CA ASP A 244 -3.19 2.13 3.88
C ASP A 244 -4.02 2.93 4.88
N GLY A 245 -3.65 2.89 6.16
CA GLY A 245 -4.42 3.44 7.27
C GLY A 245 -5.72 2.69 7.60
N GLY A 246 -6.02 1.59 6.90
CA GLY A 246 -7.22 0.78 7.11
C GLY A 246 -7.13 -0.15 8.32
N THR A 247 -8.29 -0.65 8.77
CA THR A 247 -8.40 -1.64 9.87
C THR A 247 -8.15 -3.08 9.42
N ASN A 248 -8.11 -3.31 8.12
CA ASN A 248 -7.78 -4.60 7.51
C ASN A 248 -6.27 -4.78 7.58
N LEU A 249 -5.81 -5.73 8.41
CA LEU A 249 -4.39 -5.90 8.68
C LEU A 249 -3.74 -6.96 7.78
N PRO A 250 -2.46 -6.79 7.41
CA PRO A 250 -1.72 -7.80 6.65
C PRO A 250 -1.51 -9.10 7.43
N TYR A 251 -1.56 -9.06 8.76
CA TYR A 251 -1.48 -10.23 9.62
C TYR A 251 -2.30 -10.05 10.89
N THR A 252 -2.70 -11.16 11.51
CA THR A 252 -3.38 -11.14 12.80
C THR A 252 -2.42 -10.70 13.91
N ILE A 253 -2.92 -9.82 14.78
CA ILE A 253 -2.26 -9.48 16.03
C ILE A 253 -2.74 -10.50 17.04
N ASN A 254 -1.83 -11.34 17.52
CA ASN A 254 -2.09 -12.26 18.61
C ASN A 254 -1.75 -11.58 19.93
#